data_AF-A0A9E3T2V8-F1
#
_entry.id   AF-A0A9E3T2V8-F1
#
_cell.length_a   1.000
_cell.length_b   1.000
_cell.length_c   1.000
_cell.angle_alpha   90.00
_cell.angle_beta   90.00
_cell.angle_gamma   90.00
#
_symmetry.space_group_name_H-M   'P 1'
#
loop_
_entity.id
_entity.type
_entity.pdbx_description
1 polymer ?
#
loop_
_entity_poly.entity_id
_entity_poly.type
_entity_poly.pdbx_seq_one_letter_code
_entity_poly.pdbx_strand_id
1 'polypeptide(L)'
;MCPIELFPMGKAAHCAISAEGTLSLPQSVMDALNWQVGDEIAASYIPRPITLLLRAAPDGHPGYKLSYLSRSPRGRRGGKLTCRAFTNHILRRRVPLPQRQVPPALLTHSAYELALLLEPVPWITVECSMTGCQAVPADLTGVYQLLDGDQVPLKIGEGLIQARLREHLLDEPLVRLARMLQYYPLPKDDSRILEKVLLALYEAERGSLPMFNAIRA
;
A
#
# COMPACT_ATOMS: atom_id res chain seq x y z
N MET A 1 24.74 -19.42 -35.61
CA MET A 1 24.41 -18.64 -34.39
C MET A 1 22.89 -18.62 -34.27
N CYS A 2 22.34 -19.20 -33.21
CA CYS A 2 20.90 -19.11 -32.94
C CYS A 2 20.56 -17.70 -32.45
N PRO A 3 19.41 -17.12 -32.85
CA PRO A 3 18.97 -15.84 -32.32
C PRO A 3 18.75 -15.97 -30.80
N ILE A 4 19.30 -15.03 -30.03
CA ILE A 4 18.99 -14.88 -28.62
C ILE A 4 17.65 -14.15 -28.54
N GLU A 5 16.59 -14.89 -28.24
CA GLU A 5 15.27 -14.32 -27.98
C GLU A 5 15.27 -13.69 -26.58
N LEU A 6 15.30 -12.36 -26.53
CA LEU A 6 15.07 -11.59 -25.31
C LEU A 6 13.56 -11.47 -25.10
N PHE A 7 13.00 -12.35 -24.28
CA PHE A 7 11.64 -12.18 -23.78
C PHE A 7 11.65 -11.06 -22.73
N PRO A 8 10.81 -10.01 -22.85
CA PRO A 8 10.70 -9.00 -21.81
C PRO A 8 10.19 -9.66 -20.53
N MET A 9 11.08 -9.82 -19.55
CA MET A 9 10.68 -10.17 -18.20
C MET A 9 9.89 -9.00 -17.60
N GLY A 10 8.58 -9.21 -17.46
CA GLY A 10 7.66 -8.34 -16.74
C GLY A 10 6.96 -7.30 -17.63
N LYS A 11 5.64 -7.49 -17.83
CA LYS A 11 4.75 -6.33 -17.97
C LYS A 11 5.07 -5.43 -16.77
N ALA A 12 5.38 -4.15 -16.97
CA ALA A 12 5.70 -3.24 -15.87
C ALA A 12 4.64 -3.42 -14.76
N ALA A 13 5.01 -3.99 -13.62
CA ALA A 13 4.07 -4.29 -12.53
C ALA A 13 3.84 -3.07 -11.63
N HIS A 14 4.52 -1.96 -11.92
CA HIS A 14 4.57 -0.80 -11.06
C HIS A 14 3.90 0.41 -11.69
N CYS A 15 3.29 1.21 -10.83
CA CYS A 15 2.77 2.52 -11.15
C CYS A 15 3.91 3.55 -11.20
N ALA A 16 3.65 4.67 -11.87
CA ALA A 16 4.58 5.79 -11.91
C ALA A 16 3.84 7.12 -11.76
N ILE A 17 4.42 8.05 -11.00
CA ILE A 17 3.90 9.41 -10.85
C ILE A 17 4.94 10.36 -11.46
N SER A 18 4.56 11.01 -12.55
CA SER A 18 5.42 11.98 -13.21
C SER A 18 5.50 13.30 -12.43
N ALA A 19 6.48 14.13 -12.75
CA ALA A 19 6.65 15.41 -12.08
C ALA A 19 5.44 16.32 -12.30
N GLU A 20 4.83 16.29 -13.49
CA GLU A 20 3.65 17.06 -13.86
C GLU A 20 2.31 16.49 -13.36
N GLY A 21 2.34 15.42 -12.56
CA GLY A 21 1.13 14.88 -11.92
C GLY A 21 0.32 13.95 -12.79
N THR A 22 0.97 13.28 -13.73
CA THR A 22 0.39 12.13 -14.42
C THR A 22 0.68 10.88 -13.61
N LEU A 23 -0.37 10.22 -13.11
CA LEU A 23 -0.27 8.88 -12.58
C LEU A 23 -0.46 7.89 -13.74
N SER A 24 0.54 7.04 -13.96
CA SER A 24 0.53 5.98 -14.96
C SER A 24 0.30 4.63 -14.28
N LEU A 25 -0.70 3.90 -14.77
CA LEU A 25 -1.11 2.59 -14.28
C LEU A 25 -0.79 1.54 -15.34
N PRO A 26 -0.15 0.42 -14.99
CA PRO A 26 0.06 -0.65 -15.95
C PRO A 26 -1.25 -1.36 -16.29
N GLN A 27 -1.28 -2.03 -17.45
CA GLN A 27 -2.48 -2.73 -17.92
C GLN A 27 -2.95 -3.80 -16.93
N SER A 28 -2.04 -4.53 -16.28
CA SER A 28 -2.38 -5.54 -15.29
C SER A 28 -3.16 -4.98 -14.09
N VAL A 29 -2.84 -3.75 -13.66
CA VAL A 29 -3.57 -3.07 -12.59
C VAL A 29 -4.96 -2.66 -13.07
N MET A 30 -5.08 -2.10 -14.28
CA MET A 30 -6.39 -1.80 -14.85
C MET A 30 -7.28 -3.04 -14.97
N ASP A 31 -6.71 -4.13 -15.49
CA ASP A 31 -7.42 -5.39 -15.68
C ASP A 31 -7.88 -5.97 -14.32
N ALA A 32 -7.03 -5.94 -13.30
CA ALA A 32 -7.35 -6.44 -11.95
C ALA A 32 -8.46 -5.61 -11.26
N LEU A 33 -8.51 -4.30 -11.53
CA LEU A 33 -9.53 -3.40 -11.00
C LEU A 33 -10.79 -3.32 -11.85
N ASN A 34 -10.79 -3.97 -13.03
CA ASN A 34 -11.81 -3.83 -14.06
C ASN A 34 -12.09 -2.37 -14.48
N TRP A 35 -11.09 -1.49 -14.35
CA TRP A 35 -11.23 -0.09 -14.74
C TRP A 35 -11.09 0.06 -16.26
N GLN A 36 -11.98 0.84 -16.84
CA GLN A 36 -12.04 1.12 -18.26
C GLN A 36 -11.69 2.58 -18.56
N VAL A 37 -11.19 2.80 -19.78
CA VAL A 37 -10.99 4.18 -20.24
C VAL A 37 -12.32 4.88 -20.37
N GLY A 38 -12.40 6.10 -19.83
CA GLY A 38 -13.64 6.84 -19.69
C GLY A 38 -14.12 6.91 -18.24
N ASP A 39 -13.75 5.92 -17.41
CA ASP A 39 -14.11 5.90 -16.00
C ASP A 39 -13.56 7.14 -15.27
N GLU A 40 -14.33 7.62 -14.31
CA GLU A 40 -13.90 8.67 -13.41
C GLU A 40 -13.35 8.06 -12.13
N ILE A 41 -12.13 8.45 -11.75
CA ILE A 41 -11.44 7.90 -10.58
C ILE A 41 -11.33 8.98 -9.51
N ALA A 42 -11.88 8.72 -8.33
CA ALA A 42 -11.70 9.56 -7.16
C ALA A 42 -10.33 9.30 -6.53
N ALA A 43 -9.66 10.37 -6.08
CA ALA A 43 -8.39 10.29 -5.38
C ALA A 43 -8.50 10.90 -3.98
N SER A 44 -8.08 10.13 -2.98
CA SER A 44 -7.92 10.53 -1.58
C SER A 44 -6.49 10.25 -1.13
N TYR A 45 -6.09 10.68 0.06
CA TYR A 45 -4.76 10.35 0.56
C TYR A 45 -4.70 10.32 2.09
N ILE A 46 -3.82 9.45 2.62
CA ILE A 46 -3.36 9.51 4.01
C ILE A 46 -2.20 10.52 4.06
N PRO A 47 -2.23 11.52 4.95
CA PRO A 47 -1.20 12.55 5.02
C PRO A 47 0.20 12.07 5.40
N ARG A 48 0.32 11.07 6.26
CA ARG A 48 1.60 10.48 6.72
C ARG A 48 1.40 9.04 7.18
N PRO A 49 2.21 8.08 6.71
CA PRO A 49 3.04 8.19 5.49
C PRO A 49 2.15 8.52 4.29
N ILE A 50 2.65 9.30 3.33
CA ILE A 50 1.84 9.68 2.16
C ILE A 50 1.44 8.42 1.40
N THR A 51 0.14 8.14 1.43
CA THR A 51 -0.48 7.01 0.74
C THR A 51 -1.59 7.54 -0.14
N LEU A 52 -1.43 7.44 -1.46
CA LEU A 52 -2.46 7.81 -2.41
C LEU A 52 -3.48 6.68 -2.49
N LEU A 53 -4.76 7.00 -2.36
CA LEU A 53 -5.88 6.07 -2.38
C LEU A 53 -6.79 6.38 -3.56
N LEU A 54 -7.16 5.37 -4.33
CA LEU A 54 -7.89 5.50 -5.58
C LEU A 54 -9.06 4.52 -5.61
N ARG A 55 -10.16 4.97 -6.22
CA ARG A 55 -11.38 4.18 -6.45
C ARG A 55 -12.17 4.77 -7.60
N ALA A 56 -13.05 3.98 -8.21
CA ALA A 56 -14.10 4.51 -9.06
C ALA A 56 -14.87 5.64 -8.33
N ALA A 57 -15.07 6.75 -9.02
CA ALA A 57 -15.88 7.85 -8.51
C ALA A 57 -17.34 7.38 -8.41
N PRO A 58 -18.04 7.65 -7.28
CA PRO A 58 -19.46 7.37 -7.19
C PRO A 58 -20.25 8.15 -8.24
N ASP A 59 -21.39 7.59 -8.67
CA ASP A 59 -22.25 8.23 -9.68
C ASP A 59 -22.59 9.68 -9.31
N GLY A 60 -22.37 10.60 -10.24
CA GLY A 60 -22.63 12.03 -10.04
C GLY A 60 -21.56 12.80 -9.24
N HIS A 61 -20.46 12.16 -8.85
CA HIS A 61 -19.33 12.84 -8.21
C HIS A 61 -18.17 13.02 -9.20
N PRO A 62 -17.51 14.19 -9.21
CA PRO A 62 -16.41 14.45 -10.14
C PRO A 62 -15.19 13.59 -9.79
N GLY A 63 -14.63 12.93 -10.80
CA GLY A 63 -13.35 12.22 -10.69
C GLY A 63 -12.32 12.63 -11.76
N TYR A 64 -11.12 12.05 -11.65
CA TYR A 64 -10.10 12.14 -12.69
C TYR A 64 -10.41 11.14 -13.78
N LYS A 65 -10.58 11.62 -15.01
CA LYS A 65 -10.89 10.76 -16.15
C LYS A 65 -9.71 9.84 -16.49
N LEU A 66 -9.96 8.53 -16.48
CA LEU A 66 -9.01 7.51 -16.90
C LEU A 66 -8.90 7.53 -18.43
N SER A 67 -7.67 7.60 -18.92
CA SER A 67 -7.37 7.61 -20.36
C SER A 67 -6.25 6.64 -20.68
N TYR A 68 -6.10 6.25 -21.95
CA TYR A 68 -4.98 5.40 -22.33
C TYR A 68 -3.64 6.11 -22.15
N LEU A 69 -2.64 5.35 -21.70
CA LEU A 69 -1.26 5.83 -21.59
C LEU A 69 -0.69 6.20 -22.96
N SER A 70 -1.02 5.44 -24.01
CA SER A 70 -0.65 5.71 -25.40
C SER A 70 -1.87 5.96 -26.28
N ARG A 71 -1.73 6.84 -27.29
CA ARG A 71 -2.78 7.10 -28.30
C ARG A 71 -2.84 6.03 -29.40
N SER A 72 -1.96 5.02 -29.38
CA SER A 72 -1.94 4.01 -30.43
C SER A 72 -3.00 2.92 -30.21
N PRO A 73 -3.94 2.72 -31.16
CA PRO A 73 -5.04 1.76 -31.02
C PRO A 73 -4.60 0.28 -31.02
N ARG A 74 -3.34 -0.02 -31.39
CA ARG A 74 -2.81 -1.39 -31.47
C ARG A 74 -2.09 -1.88 -30.21
N GLY A 75 -1.98 -1.04 -29.17
CA GLY A 75 -1.30 -1.43 -27.94
C GLY A 75 -2.02 -0.90 -26.71
N ARG A 76 -2.87 -1.72 -26.11
CA ARG A 76 -3.36 -1.52 -24.74
C ARG A 76 -2.15 -1.53 -23.80
N ARG A 77 -1.66 -0.34 -23.43
CA ARG A 77 -0.41 -0.16 -22.65
C ARG A 77 -0.67 0.36 -21.23
N GLY A 78 -1.90 0.19 -20.72
CA GLY A 78 -2.32 0.71 -19.42
C GLY A 78 -2.96 2.09 -19.49
N GLY A 79 -3.15 2.67 -18.30
CA GLY A 79 -3.97 3.83 -18.07
C GLY A 79 -3.17 5.02 -17.56
N LYS A 80 -3.75 6.20 -17.69
CA LYS A 80 -3.23 7.42 -17.09
C LYS A 80 -4.35 8.26 -16.49
N LEU A 81 -4.05 8.82 -15.32
CA LEU A 81 -4.86 9.81 -14.62
C LEU A 81 -4.06 11.11 -14.55
N THR A 82 -4.65 12.21 -15.00
CA THR A 82 -3.99 13.53 -14.94
C THR A 82 -4.47 14.27 -13.71
N CYS A 83 -3.74 14.13 -12.61
CA CYS A 83 -4.09 14.69 -11.30
C CYS A 83 -3.24 15.94 -10.99
N ARG A 84 -3.15 16.88 -11.94
CA ARG A 84 -2.25 18.05 -11.87
C ARG A 84 -2.45 18.89 -10.61
N ALA A 85 -3.69 19.27 -10.31
CA ALA A 85 -3.99 20.10 -9.14
C ALA A 85 -3.61 19.38 -7.84
N PHE A 86 -4.06 18.13 -7.67
CA PHE A 86 -3.69 17.30 -6.53
C PHE A 86 -2.16 17.15 -6.40
N THR A 87 -1.47 16.90 -7.51
CA THR A 87 -0.01 16.75 -7.50
C THR A 87 0.70 18.04 -7.11
N ASN A 88 0.30 19.17 -7.69
CA ASN A 88 0.95 20.45 -7.46
C ASN A 88 0.68 21.00 -6.06
N HIS A 89 -0.52 20.80 -5.52
CA HIS A 89 -0.92 21.37 -4.24
C HIS A 89 -0.63 20.44 -3.05
N ILE A 90 -0.66 19.12 -3.25
CA ILE A 90 -0.50 18.13 -2.19
C ILE A 90 0.82 17.37 -2.35
N LEU A 91 0.99 16.59 -3.43
CA LEU A 91 2.09 15.63 -3.52
C LEU A 91 3.48 16.28 -3.61
N ARG A 92 3.68 17.27 -4.50
CA ARG A 92 4.99 17.90 -4.73
C ARG A 92 5.61 18.54 -3.48
N ARG A 93 4.78 18.93 -2.52
CA ARG A 93 5.24 19.54 -1.26
C ARG A 93 5.64 18.51 -0.21
N ARG A 94 5.33 17.23 -0.43
CA ARG A 94 5.44 16.17 0.58
C ARG A 94 6.31 15.01 0.13
N VAL A 95 6.31 14.69 -1.17
CA VAL A 95 7.05 13.56 -1.74
C VAL A 95 7.91 14.06 -2.92
N PRO A 96 9.18 13.64 -3.04
CA PRO A 96 10.00 13.93 -4.21
C PRO A 96 9.38 13.28 -5.46
N LEU A 97 9.23 14.05 -6.54
CA LEU A 97 8.73 13.58 -7.83
C LEU A 97 9.81 13.78 -8.91
N PRO A 98 9.87 12.93 -9.95
CA PRO A 98 8.97 11.82 -10.26
C PRO A 98 9.21 10.58 -9.38
N GLN A 99 8.14 9.84 -9.10
CA GLN A 99 8.22 8.51 -8.49
C GLN A 99 8.09 7.45 -9.57
N ARG A 100 9.06 6.56 -9.65
CA ARG A 100 9.08 5.43 -10.58
C ARG A 100 9.06 4.15 -9.75
N GLN A 101 8.48 3.10 -10.31
CA GLN A 101 8.44 1.77 -9.67
C GLN A 101 7.66 1.76 -8.35
N VAL A 102 6.54 2.48 -8.29
CA VAL A 102 5.67 2.43 -7.10
C VAL A 102 4.84 1.15 -7.15
N PRO A 103 4.97 0.24 -6.18
CA PRO A 103 4.20 -1.00 -6.18
C PRO A 103 2.71 -0.69 -5.93
N PRO A 104 1.79 -1.27 -6.74
CA PRO A 104 0.36 -1.13 -6.52
C PRO A 104 -0.09 -2.04 -5.37
N ALA A 105 -0.79 -1.48 -4.39
CA ALA A 105 -1.54 -2.24 -3.40
C ALA A 105 -3.00 -2.35 -3.86
N LEU A 106 -3.39 -3.53 -4.38
CA LEU A 106 -4.77 -3.80 -4.76
C LEU A 106 -5.57 -4.14 -3.50
N LEU A 107 -6.62 -3.38 -3.23
CA LEU A 107 -7.37 -3.48 -1.98
C LEU A 107 -8.71 -4.17 -2.21
N THR A 108 -8.84 -5.40 -1.75
CA THR A 108 -10.11 -6.13 -1.75
C THR A 108 -10.94 -5.78 -0.51
N HIS A 109 -12.27 -5.74 -0.64
CA HIS A 109 -13.20 -5.48 0.47
C HIS A 109 -12.87 -4.19 1.26
N SER A 110 -12.52 -3.12 0.54
CA SER A 110 -12.20 -1.81 1.09
C SER A 110 -13.00 -0.73 0.38
N ALA A 111 -13.13 0.44 1.00
CA ALA A 111 -13.76 1.61 0.37
C ALA A 111 -12.92 2.19 -0.78
N TYR A 112 -11.66 1.75 -0.87
CA TYR A 112 -10.69 2.08 -1.92
C TYR A 112 -10.28 0.80 -2.63
N GLU A 113 -9.93 0.91 -3.90
CA GLU A 113 -9.64 -0.25 -4.76
C GLU A 113 -8.14 -0.37 -5.04
N LEU A 114 -7.43 0.77 -5.09
CA LEU A 114 -5.99 0.84 -5.30
C LEU A 114 -5.36 1.82 -4.31
N ALA A 115 -4.22 1.45 -3.75
CA ALA A 115 -3.38 2.33 -2.97
C ALA A 115 -1.94 2.33 -3.48
N LEU A 116 -1.27 3.47 -3.30
CA LEU A 116 0.14 3.67 -3.61
C LEU A 116 0.80 4.30 -2.39
N LEU A 117 1.62 3.51 -1.68
CA LEU A 117 2.44 4.00 -0.59
C LEU A 117 3.66 4.73 -1.18
N LEU A 118 3.68 6.06 -1.06
CA LEU A 118 4.67 6.91 -1.72
C LEU A 118 5.88 7.24 -0.83
N GLU A 119 5.78 6.93 0.46
CA GLU A 119 6.83 7.11 1.45
C GLU A 119 6.94 5.86 2.32
N PRO A 120 8.16 5.50 2.76
CA PRO A 120 8.30 4.44 3.75
C PRO A 120 7.56 4.82 5.04
N VAL A 121 6.96 3.83 5.70
CA VAL A 121 6.34 4.04 7.01
C VAL A 121 7.46 4.34 8.02
N PRO A 122 7.40 5.46 8.76
CA PRO A 122 8.43 5.82 9.73
C PRO A 122 8.21 5.05 11.03
N TRP A 123 8.51 3.76 11.01
CA TRP A 123 8.31 2.83 12.11
C TRP A 123 9.08 3.24 13.37
N ILE A 124 8.39 3.19 14.50
CA ILE A 124 9.02 3.19 15.83
C ILE A 124 9.24 1.72 16.21
N THR A 125 10.49 1.37 16.52
CA THR A 125 10.88 -0.01 16.83
C THR A 125 11.06 -0.20 18.33
N VAL A 126 10.49 -1.26 18.88
CA VAL A 126 10.71 -1.74 20.24
C VAL A 126 10.90 -3.25 20.24
N GLU A 127 11.49 -3.78 21.30
CA GLU A 127 11.59 -5.23 21.48
C GLU A 127 10.18 -5.84 21.65
N CYS A 128 9.96 -7.03 21.09
CA CYS A 128 8.73 -7.78 21.32
C CYS A 128 8.78 -8.47 22.69
N SER A 129 8.67 -7.68 23.76
CA SER A 129 8.69 -8.14 25.15
C SER A 129 7.65 -7.38 25.98
N MET A 130 7.36 -7.86 27.20
CA MET A 130 6.47 -7.13 28.12
C MET A 130 7.00 -5.74 28.47
N THR A 131 8.32 -5.58 28.58
CA THR A 131 8.96 -4.28 28.80
C THR A 131 8.78 -3.36 27.59
N GLY A 132 9.01 -3.87 26.37
CA GLY A 132 8.74 -3.13 25.13
C GLY A 132 7.26 -2.73 25.01
N CYS A 133 6.34 -3.60 25.43
CA CYS A 133 4.91 -3.31 25.49
C CYS A 133 4.56 -2.12 26.40
N GLN A 134 5.16 -2.08 27.59
CA GLN A 134 4.91 -1.03 28.57
C GLN A 134 5.48 0.32 28.12
N ALA A 135 6.50 0.33 27.24
CA ALA A 135 7.04 1.56 26.65
C ALA A 135 6.10 2.19 25.61
N VAL A 136 5.15 1.43 25.06
CA VAL A 136 4.13 1.95 24.13
C VAL A 136 3.01 2.63 24.93
N PRO A 137 2.58 3.86 24.59
CA PRO A 137 1.45 4.51 25.25
C PRO A 137 0.16 3.68 25.15
N ALA A 138 -0.60 3.61 26.25
CA ALA A 138 -1.74 2.70 26.39
C ALA A 138 -2.92 3.02 25.47
N ASP A 139 -3.12 4.30 25.15
CA ASP A 139 -4.18 4.85 24.31
C ASP A 139 -3.75 5.02 22.84
N LEU A 140 -2.52 4.61 22.50
CA LEU A 140 -1.97 4.77 21.17
C LEU A 140 -2.69 3.88 20.16
N THR A 141 -3.44 4.51 19.26
CA THR A 141 -3.99 3.86 18.06
C THR A 141 -3.00 3.98 16.91
N GLY A 142 -2.86 2.91 16.11
CA GLY A 142 -2.03 2.94 14.93
C GLY A 142 -1.99 1.62 14.19
N VAL A 143 -1.00 1.52 13.30
CA VAL A 143 -0.64 0.27 12.62
C VAL A 143 0.62 -0.31 13.26
N TYR A 144 0.76 -1.63 13.26
CA TYR A 144 1.94 -2.32 13.74
C TYR A 144 2.30 -3.52 12.89
N GLN A 145 3.54 -3.96 13.04
CA GLN A 145 4.01 -5.24 12.57
C GLN A 145 4.93 -5.91 13.59
N LEU A 146 4.81 -7.23 13.70
CA LEU A 146 5.71 -8.08 14.47
C LEU A 146 6.66 -8.75 13.50
N LEU A 147 7.95 -8.68 13.81
CA LEU A 147 9.03 -9.16 12.96
C LEU A 147 9.76 -10.31 13.64
N ASP A 148 10.23 -11.26 12.85
CA ASP A 148 11.18 -12.28 13.30
C ASP A 148 12.61 -11.74 13.41
N GLY A 149 13.59 -12.64 13.62
CA GLY A 149 15.00 -12.28 13.69
C GLY A 149 15.60 -11.78 12.38
N ASP A 150 14.97 -12.10 11.24
CA ASP A 150 15.41 -11.73 9.89
C ASP A 150 14.67 -10.50 9.36
N GLN A 151 13.97 -9.76 10.23
CA GLN A 151 13.17 -8.57 9.90
C GLN A 151 11.97 -8.88 8.98
N VAL A 152 11.53 -10.13 8.91
CA VAL A 152 10.37 -10.50 8.09
C VAL A 152 9.09 -10.30 8.90
N PRO A 153 8.08 -9.59 8.36
CA PRO A 153 6.77 -9.50 8.98
C PRO A 153 6.14 -10.88 9.20
N LEU A 154 5.95 -11.23 10.47
CA LEU A 154 5.17 -12.37 10.94
C LEU A 154 3.69 -12.03 11.04
N LYS A 155 3.41 -10.80 11.47
CA LYS A 155 2.07 -10.25 11.64
C LYS A 155 2.06 -8.77 11.31
N ILE A 156 1.04 -8.31 10.60
CA ILE A 156 0.70 -6.89 10.41
C ILE A 156 -0.70 -6.68 10.98
N GLY A 157 -0.93 -5.58 11.70
CA GLY A 157 -2.21 -5.31 12.33
C GLY A 157 -2.49 -3.85 12.60
N GLU A 158 -3.74 -3.53 12.93
CA GLU A 158 -4.15 -2.21 13.43
C GLU A 158 -4.82 -2.27 14.82
N GLY A 159 -4.87 -1.11 15.48
CA GLY A 159 -5.71 -0.88 16.67
C GLY A 159 -4.96 -0.18 17.79
N LEU A 160 -5.41 -0.41 19.03
CA LEU A 160 -4.70 0.02 20.23
C LEU A 160 -3.43 -0.82 20.40
N ILE A 161 -2.28 -0.24 20.06
CA ILE A 161 -1.02 -0.98 19.86
C ILE A 161 -0.63 -1.75 21.13
N GLN A 162 -0.67 -1.10 22.29
CA GLN A 162 -0.31 -1.75 23.54
C GLN A 162 -1.26 -2.92 23.86
N ALA A 163 -2.57 -2.74 23.69
CA ALA A 163 -3.55 -3.79 23.95
C ALA A 163 -3.35 -4.99 23.01
N ARG A 164 -3.15 -4.73 21.71
CA ARG A 164 -2.84 -5.77 20.72
C ARG A 164 -1.58 -6.53 21.04
N LEU A 165 -0.51 -5.83 21.42
CA LEU A 165 0.74 -6.50 21.77
C LEU A 165 0.58 -7.38 23.01
N ARG A 166 -0.17 -6.94 24.03
CA ARG A 166 -0.47 -7.80 25.19
C ARG A 166 -1.19 -9.08 24.77
N GLU A 167 -2.16 -8.99 23.85
CA GLU A 167 -2.84 -10.18 23.30
C GLU A 167 -1.84 -11.12 22.61
N HIS A 168 -0.93 -10.58 21.79
CA HIS A 168 0.07 -11.38 21.07
C HIS A 168 1.12 -11.99 22.00
N LEU A 169 1.47 -11.32 23.10
CA LEU A 169 2.40 -11.85 24.10
C LEU A 169 1.84 -13.07 24.87
N LEU A 170 0.55 -13.37 24.72
CA LEU A 170 -0.08 -14.59 25.22
C LEU A 170 -0.09 -15.73 24.18
N ASP A 171 0.26 -15.46 22.93
CA ASP A 171 0.31 -16.44 21.83
C ASP A 171 1.70 -17.08 21.76
N GLU A 172 1.87 -18.25 22.39
CA GLU A 172 3.16 -18.95 22.51
C GLU A 172 3.87 -19.15 21.16
N PRO A 173 3.24 -19.69 20.10
CA PRO A 173 3.86 -19.80 18.77
C PRO A 173 4.42 -18.48 18.25
N LEU A 174 3.65 -17.39 18.38
CA LEU A 174 4.02 -16.09 17.86
C LEU A 174 5.18 -15.48 18.68
N VAL A 175 5.11 -15.53 20.01
CA VAL A 175 6.17 -15.01 20.90
C VAL A 175 7.51 -15.71 20.69
N ARG A 176 7.50 -17.01 20.40
CA ARG A 176 8.73 -17.77 20.14
C ARG A 176 9.48 -17.27 18.90
N LEU A 177 8.75 -16.78 17.89
CA LEU A 177 9.31 -16.33 16.62
C LEU A 177 9.55 -14.82 16.60
N ALA A 178 8.65 -14.02 17.15
CA ALA A 178 8.73 -12.58 17.16
C ALA A 178 9.94 -12.11 17.98
N ARG A 179 10.67 -11.13 17.44
CA ARG A 179 11.82 -10.49 18.09
C ARG A 179 11.58 -9.01 18.29
N MET A 180 10.94 -8.37 17.31
CA MET A 180 10.71 -6.94 17.34
C MET A 180 9.27 -6.59 17.01
N LEU A 181 8.82 -5.49 17.61
CA LEU A 181 7.61 -4.79 17.25
C LEU A 181 8.01 -3.49 16.56
N GLN A 182 7.37 -3.23 15.43
CA GLN A 182 7.35 -1.91 14.81
C GLN A 182 5.93 -1.37 14.83
N TYR A 183 5.77 -0.11 15.19
CA TYR A 183 4.46 0.54 15.18
C TYR A 183 4.54 1.98 14.67
N TYR A 184 3.42 2.48 14.17
CA TYR A 184 3.29 3.87 13.74
C TYR A 184 1.94 4.44 14.20
N PRO A 185 1.93 5.53 14.99
CA PRO A 185 0.71 6.20 15.43
C PRO A 185 -0.10 6.73 14.25
N LEU A 186 -1.40 6.41 14.22
CA LEU A 186 -2.29 6.87 13.16
C LEU A 186 -3.75 6.84 13.63
N PRO A 187 -4.62 7.77 13.19
CA PRO A 187 -6.04 7.70 13.48
C PRO A 187 -6.64 6.37 13.01
N LYS A 188 -7.68 5.91 13.70
CA LYS A 188 -8.29 4.58 13.51
C LYS A 188 -8.66 4.24 12.06
N ASP A 189 -9.26 5.18 11.34
CA ASP A 189 -9.69 4.92 9.97
C ASP A 189 -8.49 4.82 9.01
N ASP A 190 -7.49 5.67 9.22
CA ASP A 190 -6.25 5.67 8.44
C ASP A 190 -5.38 4.43 8.79
N SER A 191 -5.31 4.00 10.05
CA SER A 191 -4.58 2.78 10.47
C SER A 191 -5.17 1.54 9.85
N ARG A 192 -6.49 1.45 9.79
CA ARG A 192 -7.20 0.35 9.14
C ARG A 192 -6.93 0.28 7.64
N ILE A 193 -6.89 1.43 6.96
CA ILE A 193 -6.56 1.45 5.54
C ILE A 193 -5.09 1.06 5.35
N LEU A 194 -4.18 1.63 6.13
CA LEU A 194 -2.74 1.38 6.01
C LEU A 194 -2.38 -0.08 6.30
N GLU A 195 -3.02 -0.75 7.26
CA GLU A 195 -2.89 -2.20 7.48
C GLU A 195 -3.19 -2.98 6.19
N LYS A 196 -4.34 -2.71 5.54
CA LYS A 196 -4.71 -3.37 4.28
C LYS A 196 -3.69 -3.09 3.17
N VAL A 197 -3.17 -1.87 3.10
CA VAL A 197 -2.12 -1.50 2.13
C VAL A 197 -0.85 -2.33 2.36
N LEU A 198 -0.37 -2.41 3.60
CA LEU A 198 0.83 -3.17 3.94
C LEU A 198 0.67 -4.67 3.69
N LEU A 199 -0.50 -5.23 4.00
CA LEU A 199 -0.81 -6.63 3.72
C LEU A 199 -0.83 -6.91 2.21
N ALA A 200 -1.50 -6.05 1.43
CA ALA A 200 -1.54 -6.20 -0.03
C ALA A 200 -0.15 -6.08 -0.68
N LEU A 201 0.69 -5.17 -0.18
CA LEU A 201 2.09 -5.06 -0.64
C LEU A 201 2.91 -6.30 -0.29
N TYR A 202 2.77 -6.81 0.93
CA TYR A 202 3.45 -8.03 1.35
C TYR A 202 3.03 -9.23 0.50
N GLU A 203 1.72 -9.42 0.29
CA GLU A 203 1.18 -10.51 -0.52
C GLU A 203 1.62 -10.40 -1.99
N ALA A 204 1.65 -9.19 -2.56
CA ALA A 204 2.15 -8.98 -3.92
C ALA A 204 3.64 -9.34 -4.06
N GLU A 205 4.46 -9.11 -3.02
CA GLU A 205 5.89 -9.45 -3.02
C GLU A 205 6.13 -10.94 -2.78
N ARG A 206 5.42 -11.53 -1.83
CA ARG A 206 5.70 -12.88 -1.28
C ARG A 206 4.77 -13.97 -1.80
N GLY A 207 3.66 -13.61 -2.43
CA GLY A 207 2.62 -14.53 -2.91
C GLY A 207 1.71 -15.08 -1.81
N SER A 208 1.85 -14.63 -0.57
CA SER A 208 1.02 -15.03 0.57
C SER A 208 0.99 -13.93 1.63
N LEU A 209 -0.02 -13.95 2.50
CA LEU A 209 -0.06 -13.10 3.70
C LEU A 209 1.04 -13.48 4.71
N PRO A 210 1.38 -12.59 5.65
CA PRO A 210 2.21 -12.95 6.80
C PRO A 210 1.64 -14.15 7.56
N MET A 211 2.51 -14.98 8.12
CA MET A 211 2.16 -16.27 8.75
C MET A 211 0.98 -16.15 9.74
N PHE A 212 0.99 -15.13 10.60
CA PHE A 212 -0.04 -14.92 11.64
C PHE A 212 -1.16 -13.96 11.22
N ASN A 213 -1.24 -13.63 9.92
CA ASN A 213 -2.40 -12.99 9.30
C ASN A 213 -3.31 -14.01 8.60
N ALA A 214 -2.74 -15.09 8.05
CA ALA A 214 -3.49 -16.12 7.34
C ALA A 214 -4.44 -16.96 8.24
N ILE A 215 -4.17 -17.01 9.55
CA ILE A 215 -4.85 -17.92 10.49
C ILE A 215 -6.24 -17.40 10.93
N ARG A 216 -6.66 -16.20 10.51
CA ARG A 216 -7.94 -15.59 10.93
C ARG A 216 -8.87 -15.15 9.78
N ALA A 217 -8.63 -15.58 8.55
CA ALA A 217 -9.56 -15.40 7.43
C ALA A 217 -10.60 -16.53 7.40
#